data_AF-A1ZLH2-F1
#
_entry.id   AF-A1ZLH2-F1
#
_cell.length_a   1.000
_cell.length_b   1.000
_cell.length_c   1.000
_cell.angle_alpha   90.00
_cell.angle_beta   90.00
_cell.angle_gamma   90.00
#
_symmetry.space_group_name_H-M   'P 1'
#
loop_
_entity.id
_entity.type
_entity.pdbx_description
1 polymer ?
#
loop_
_entity_poly.entity_id
_entity_poly.type
_entity_poly.pdbx_seq_one_letter_code
_entity_poly.pdbx_strand_id
1 'polypeptide(L)'
;MKPLNFILWKPEGAPEFSPGGATFTDGTTIELASAAATYVQENSLELTQTSFIITLNSDEKELASHTFQMEKLGGSVNLWLLANPKETDPNGSFTGKFLQALCDLAPAQTPLTIKIGATTNEETTWINEGNLVFDGTAGNEKYQQLLTFYDDVDASRSQANKETTEAYAEKRAEEAQARHNANHFEVFFKSNHSSQTTYVICKDTKSLSENIVEVQPNAKISVEFWRGSSHEILAYSQNVSKEAAHKVTTVTETLENQEILI
;
A
#
# COMPACT_ATOMS: atom_id res chain seq x y z
N MET A 1 -22.06 25.62 -23.77
CA MET A 1 -21.09 24.74 -23.12
C MET A 1 -21.66 23.33 -23.07
N LYS A 2 -20.86 22.28 -23.31
CA LYS A 2 -21.33 20.87 -23.21
C LYS A 2 -21.25 20.41 -21.74
N PRO A 3 -22.17 19.55 -21.26
CA PRO A 3 -22.09 19.07 -19.87
C PRO A 3 -20.81 18.26 -19.66
N LEU A 4 -20.13 18.52 -18.54
CA LEU A 4 -18.99 17.73 -18.08
C LEU A 4 -19.51 16.48 -17.38
N ASN A 5 -18.91 15.33 -17.69
CA ASN A 5 -19.28 14.06 -17.06
C ASN A 5 -18.31 13.72 -15.95
N PHE A 6 -18.82 13.11 -14.89
CA PHE A 6 -18.06 12.72 -13.71
C PHE A 6 -18.11 11.21 -13.54
N ILE A 7 -17.02 10.62 -13.07
CA ILE A 7 -17.00 9.26 -12.52
C ILE A 7 -16.58 9.38 -11.06
N LEU A 8 -17.43 8.87 -10.15
CA LEU A 8 -17.21 8.95 -8.70
C LEU A 8 -16.81 7.60 -8.16
N TRP A 9 -15.63 7.55 -7.58
CA TRP A 9 -15.08 6.41 -6.87
C TRP A 9 -15.31 6.61 -5.38
N LYS A 10 -16.43 6.08 -4.90
CA LYS A 10 -16.79 6.13 -3.47
C LYS A 10 -15.90 5.17 -2.67
N PRO A 11 -15.68 5.41 -1.36
CA PRO A 11 -14.89 4.52 -0.51
C PRO A 11 -15.37 3.07 -0.49
N GLU A 12 -16.67 2.87 -0.70
CA GLU A 12 -17.31 1.55 -0.79
C GLU A 12 -18.23 1.50 -2.03
N GLY A 13 -18.19 0.39 -2.75
CA GLY A 13 -19.05 0.12 -3.91
C GLY A 13 -18.37 0.30 -5.27
N ALA A 14 -19.16 0.17 -6.33
CA ALA A 14 -18.73 0.37 -7.72
C ALA A 14 -18.69 1.86 -8.07
N PRO A 15 -17.87 2.27 -9.06
CA PRO A 15 -17.84 3.65 -9.54
C PRO A 15 -19.20 4.07 -10.11
N GLU A 16 -19.59 5.31 -9.86
CA GLU A 16 -20.82 5.90 -10.35
C GLU A 16 -20.54 6.87 -11.50
N PHE A 17 -21.20 6.69 -12.64
CA PHE A 17 -21.14 7.65 -13.74
C PHE A 17 -22.25 8.69 -13.59
N SER A 18 -21.87 9.97 -13.52
CA SER A 18 -22.79 11.07 -13.27
C SER A 18 -22.63 12.18 -14.32
N PRO A 19 -23.51 12.25 -15.33
CA PRO A 19 -23.42 13.23 -16.39
C PRO A 19 -23.93 14.60 -15.95
N GLY A 20 -23.15 15.66 -16.19
CA GLY A 20 -23.54 17.06 -15.93
C GLY A 20 -23.43 17.51 -14.48
N GLY A 21 -23.34 16.59 -13.52
CA GLY A 21 -23.07 16.92 -12.13
C GLY A 21 -23.14 15.74 -11.18
N ALA A 22 -22.65 15.91 -9.95
CA ALA A 22 -22.63 14.86 -8.93
C ALA A 22 -22.60 15.40 -7.50
N THR A 23 -23.05 14.61 -6.54
CA THR A 23 -22.81 14.85 -5.11
C THR A 23 -21.69 13.94 -4.63
N PHE A 24 -20.76 14.46 -3.83
CA PHE A 24 -19.64 13.69 -3.31
C PHE A 24 -19.31 14.07 -1.86
N THR A 25 -18.68 13.15 -1.15
CA THR A 25 -18.32 13.27 0.27
C THR A 25 -16.82 13.07 0.46
N ASP A 26 -16.33 13.26 1.68
CA ASP A 26 -14.94 12.98 2.03
C ASP A 26 -14.53 11.54 1.72
N GLY A 27 -13.38 11.40 1.05
CA GLY A 27 -12.87 10.11 0.58
C GLY A 27 -13.39 9.69 -0.79
N THR A 28 -14.31 10.44 -1.41
CA THR A 28 -14.69 10.22 -2.81
C THR A 28 -13.59 10.72 -3.73
N THR A 29 -13.15 9.88 -4.66
CA THR A 29 -12.27 10.27 -5.76
C THR A 29 -13.12 10.62 -6.99
N ILE A 30 -12.86 11.76 -7.62
CA ILE A 30 -13.61 12.26 -8.77
C ILE A 30 -12.72 12.24 -10.01
N GLU A 31 -13.16 11.52 -11.04
CA GLU A 31 -12.57 11.56 -12.38
C GLU A 31 -13.46 12.39 -13.32
N LEU A 32 -12.81 13.16 -14.20
CA LEU A 32 -13.46 14.04 -15.17
C LEU A 32 -13.41 13.43 -16.56
N ALA A 33 -14.57 13.29 -17.19
CA ALA A 33 -14.69 12.88 -18.58
C ALA A 33 -15.18 14.06 -19.43
N SER A 34 -14.28 14.57 -20.28
CA SER A 34 -14.52 15.74 -21.13
C SER A 34 -14.45 15.41 -22.61
N ALA A 35 -15.26 16.10 -23.41
CA ALA A 35 -15.22 16.06 -24.87
C ALA A 35 -14.18 17.03 -25.47
N ALA A 36 -13.22 17.51 -24.68
CA ALA A 36 -12.15 18.41 -25.13
C ALA A 36 -11.39 17.86 -26.35
N ALA A 37 -11.28 16.53 -26.47
CA ALA A 37 -10.73 15.85 -27.64
C ALA A 37 -11.39 16.26 -28.95
N THR A 38 -12.72 16.19 -28.98
CA THR A 38 -13.54 16.55 -30.14
C THR A 38 -13.44 18.05 -30.40
N TYR A 39 -13.42 18.87 -29.35
CA TYR A 39 -13.27 20.32 -29.49
C TYR A 39 -11.93 20.72 -30.13
N VAL A 40 -10.82 20.09 -29.72
CA VAL A 40 -9.50 20.28 -30.32
C VAL A 40 -9.52 19.95 -31.81
N GLN A 41 -10.15 18.82 -32.17
CA GLN A 41 -10.25 18.38 -33.55
C GLN A 41 -11.12 19.31 -34.41
N GLU A 42 -12.31 19.68 -33.92
CA GLU A 42 -13.26 20.57 -34.61
C GLU A 42 -12.66 21.95 -34.87
N ASN A 43 -11.81 22.44 -33.96
CA ASN A 43 -11.22 23.78 -34.04
C ASN A 43 -9.75 23.78 -34.50
N SER A 44 -9.21 22.62 -34.90
CA SER A 44 -7.83 22.48 -35.38
C SER A 44 -6.77 23.07 -34.43
N LEU A 45 -6.95 22.87 -33.12
CA LEU A 45 -6.05 23.43 -32.11
C LEU A 45 -4.71 22.68 -32.09
N GLU A 46 -3.60 23.43 -32.04
CA GLU A 46 -2.28 22.86 -31.81
C GLU A 46 -2.06 22.58 -30.32
N LEU A 47 -1.96 21.31 -29.94
CA LEU A 47 -1.83 20.88 -28.54
C LEU A 47 -0.61 21.51 -27.84
N THR A 48 0.50 21.71 -28.55
CA THR A 48 1.72 22.34 -28.02
C THR A 48 1.58 23.84 -27.77
N GLN A 49 0.58 24.49 -28.37
CA GLN A 49 0.29 25.92 -28.20
C GLN A 49 -1.00 26.17 -27.40
N THR A 50 -1.72 25.10 -27.04
CA THR A 50 -3.00 25.17 -26.34
C THR A 50 -2.81 24.70 -24.90
N SER A 51 -3.07 25.58 -23.95
CA SER A 51 -3.11 25.23 -22.53
C SER A 51 -4.55 25.01 -22.11
N PHE A 52 -4.83 23.96 -21.36
CA PHE A 52 -6.16 23.70 -20.81
C PHE A 52 -6.18 24.14 -19.36
N ILE A 53 -7.30 24.74 -18.97
CA ILE A 53 -7.52 25.19 -17.60
C ILE A 53 -8.74 24.49 -17.03
N ILE A 54 -8.60 23.99 -15.81
CA ILE A 54 -9.72 23.58 -14.98
C ILE A 54 -9.85 24.62 -13.86
N THR A 55 -11.05 25.17 -13.70
CA THR A 55 -11.35 26.04 -12.56
C THR A 55 -12.45 25.43 -11.72
N LEU A 56 -12.31 25.61 -10.41
CA LEU A 56 -13.33 25.31 -9.43
C LEU A 56 -13.85 26.64 -8.87
N ASN A 57 -15.16 26.81 -8.93
CA ASN A 57 -15.82 28.02 -8.48
C ASN A 57 -16.88 27.70 -7.42
N SER A 58 -17.10 28.62 -6.48
CA SER A 58 -18.26 28.65 -5.59
C SER A 58 -18.77 30.08 -5.51
N ASP A 59 -20.09 30.28 -5.60
CA ASP A 59 -20.72 31.61 -5.63
C ASP A 59 -20.01 32.59 -6.60
N GLU A 60 -19.70 32.11 -7.80
CA GLU A 60 -18.98 32.84 -8.87
C GLU A 60 -17.52 33.25 -8.55
N LYS A 61 -17.01 32.90 -7.37
CA LYS A 61 -15.61 33.10 -6.98
C LYS A 61 -14.77 31.89 -7.39
N GLU A 62 -13.67 32.12 -8.09
CA GLU A 62 -12.65 31.09 -8.32
C GLU A 62 -11.98 30.74 -6.99
N LEU A 63 -12.04 29.48 -6.63
CA LEU A 63 -11.41 28.94 -5.43
C LEU A 63 -10.07 28.30 -5.74
N ALA A 64 -9.99 27.62 -6.88
CA ALA A 64 -8.76 27.00 -7.36
C ALA A 64 -8.79 26.92 -8.90
N SER A 65 -7.60 27.02 -9.49
CA SER A 65 -7.40 26.77 -10.92
C SER A 65 -6.14 25.95 -11.15
N HIS A 66 -6.17 25.15 -12.21
CA HIS A 66 -5.02 24.37 -12.63
C HIS A 66 -4.90 24.39 -14.15
N THR A 67 -3.70 24.72 -14.63
CA THR A 67 -3.38 24.78 -16.05
C THR A 67 -2.48 23.62 -16.42
N PHE A 68 -2.80 22.93 -17.50
CA PHE A 68 -2.05 21.78 -18.00
C PHE A 68 -1.98 21.78 -19.53
N GLN A 69 -0.97 21.12 -20.08
CA GLN A 69 -0.86 20.88 -21.52
C GLN A 69 -1.31 19.46 -21.84
N MET A 70 -1.96 19.29 -22.98
CA MET A 70 -2.37 17.98 -23.45
C MET A 70 -1.30 17.39 -24.36
N GLU A 71 -0.98 16.12 -24.15
CA GLU A 71 -0.11 15.37 -25.06
C GLU A 71 -0.92 14.40 -25.91
N LYS A 72 -0.47 14.21 -27.16
CA LYS A 72 -1.11 13.26 -28.08
C LYS A 72 -0.64 11.84 -27.75
N LEU A 73 -1.45 11.09 -27.01
CA LEU A 73 -1.33 9.63 -26.93
C LEU A 73 -1.96 9.05 -28.21
N GLY A 74 -1.23 8.18 -28.94
CA GLY A 74 -1.54 7.80 -30.33
C GLY A 74 -3.00 7.39 -30.67
N GLY A 75 -3.39 7.59 -31.94
CA GLY A 75 -4.75 7.39 -32.47
C GLY A 75 -5.57 8.67 -32.55
N SER A 76 -6.35 8.86 -33.62
CA SER A 76 -6.96 10.16 -33.99
C SER A 76 -8.22 10.57 -33.20
N VAL A 77 -8.63 9.85 -32.15
CA VAL A 77 -10.00 9.99 -31.62
C VAL A 77 -10.14 9.97 -30.09
N ASN A 78 -9.09 9.61 -29.35
CA ASN A 78 -9.19 9.43 -27.89
C ASN A 78 -8.16 10.30 -27.17
N LEU A 79 -8.41 11.61 -27.07
CA LEU A 79 -7.71 12.42 -26.07
C LEU A 79 -8.45 12.26 -24.75
N TRP A 80 -8.01 11.32 -23.94
CA TRP A 80 -8.42 11.26 -22.55
C TRP A 80 -7.74 12.42 -21.84
N LEU A 81 -8.50 13.23 -21.11
CA LEU A 81 -7.94 14.01 -20.01
C LEU A 81 -7.59 13.01 -18.89
N LEU A 82 -6.57 12.19 -19.13
CA LEU A 82 -5.85 11.54 -18.07
C LEU A 82 -5.01 12.65 -17.46
N ALA A 83 -5.50 13.26 -16.38
CA ALA A 83 -4.56 13.77 -15.38
C ALA A 83 -3.76 12.54 -14.93
N ASN A 84 -2.64 12.25 -15.60
CA ASN A 84 -1.80 11.10 -15.30
C ASN A 84 -1.03 11.42 -14.01
N PRO A 85 -1.47 10.94 -12.84
CA PRO A 85 -0.95 11.35 -11.55
C PRO A 85 0.42 10.72 -11.26
N LYS A 86 0.97 9.92 -12.19
CA LYS A 86 2.28 9.30 -12.03
C LYS A 86 3.43 10.24 -12.39
N GLU A 87 3.18 11.30 -13.17
CA GLU A 87 4.22 12.25 -13.60
C GLU A 87 3.93 13.70 -13.20
N THR A 88 2.71 14.01 -12.76
CA THR A 88 2.36 15.23 -12.04
C THR A 88 2.04 14.85 -10.59
N ASP A 89 2.64 15.57 -9.64
CA ASP A 89 2.52 15.43 -8.17
C ASP A 89 1.18 14.77 -7.74
N PRO A 90 1.18 13.66 -6.97
CA PRO A 90 0.03 12.74 -6.75
C PRO A 90 -1.27 13.31 -6.15
N ASN A 91 -1.46 14.62 -6.09
CA ASN A 91 -2.67 15.28 -5.58
C ASN A 91 -3.74 15.58 -6.66
N GLY A 92 -3.67 14.95 -7.83
CA GLY A 92 -4.55 15.17 -8.99
C GLY A 92 -5.93 14.49 -8.95
N SER A 93 -6.45 14.12 -7.78
CA SER A 93 -7.86 13.76 -7.61
C SER A 93 -8.51 14.83 -6.74
N PHE A 94 -9.64 15.39 -7.18
CA PHE A 94 -10.48 16.26 -6.35
C PHE A 94 -11.07 15.44 -5.19
N THR A 95 -10.24 15.14 -4.20
CA THR A 95 -10.71 14.56 -2.95
C THR A 95 -11.42 15.66 -2.16
N GLY A 96 -12.42 15.30 -1.35
CA GLY A 96 -13.07 16.27 -0.43
C GLY A 96 -12.10 17.10 0.40
N LYS A 97 -10.94 16.53 0.75
CA LYS A 97 -9.84 17.21 1.44
C LYS A 97 -9.10 18.25 0.59
N PHE A 98 -8.90 18.02 -0.69
CA PHE A 98 -8.32 19.02 -1.61
C PHE A 98 -9.23 20.25 -1.70
N LEU A 99 -10.55 20.03 -1.66
CA LEU A 99 -11.55 21.09 -1.76
C LEU A 99 -11.75 21.85 -0.43
N GLN A 100 -11.75 21.16 0.72
CA GLN A 100 -11.82 21.82 2.03
C GLN A 100 -10.55 22.63 2.35
N ALA A 101 -9.36 22.08 2.09
CA ALA A 101 -8.09 22.70 2.50
C ALA A 101 -7.68 23.91 1.64
N LEU A 102 -7.97 23.91 0.34
CA LEU A 102 -7.65 25.04 -0.55
C LEU A 102 -8.73 26.13 -0.54
N CYS A 103 -9.99 25.77 -0.28
CA CYS A 103 -11.11 26.65 -0.58
C CYS A 103 -11.86 27.18 0.65
N ASP A 104 -11.48 26.78 1.87
CA ASP A 104 -12.10 27.22 3.14
C ASP A 104 -13.63 27.10 3.14
N LEU A 105 -14.13 25.95 2.65
CA LEU A 105 -15.56 25.71 2.49
C LEU A 105 -16.19 25.31 3.82
N ALA A 106 -17.36 25.87 4.13
CA ALA A 106 -18.12 25.51 5.31
C ALA A 106 -18.52 24.01 5.29
N PRO A 107 -18.67 23.36 6.45
CA PRO A 107 -19.15 21.98 6.56
C PRO A 107 -20.67 21.91 6.30
N ALA A 108 -21.06 22.21 5.08
CA ALA A 108 -22.43 22.20 4.56
C ALA A 108 -22.41 21.72 3.11
N GLN A 109 -23.60 21.43 2.56
CA GLN A 109 -23.73 21.19 1.13
C GLN A 109 -23.30 22.44 0.37
N THR A 110 -22.15 22.35 -0.29
CA THR A 110 -21.54 23.47 -0.99
C THR A 110 -21.63 23.24 -2.49
N PRO A 111 -22.40 24.04 -3.23
CA PRO A 111 -22.42 24.01 -4.68
C PRO A 111 -21.08 24.46 -5.24
N LEU A 112 -20.58 23.69 -6.20
CA LEU A 112 -19.31 23.91 -6.87
C LEU A 112 -19.53 23.81 -8.38
N THR A 113 -18.87 24.69 -9.13
CA THR A 113 -18.88 24.65 -10.59
C THR A 113 -17.48 24.36 -11.10
N ILE A 114 -17.33 23.29 -11.85
CA ILE A 114 -16.10 22.94 -12.55
C ILE A 114 -16.22 23.35 -14.01
N LYS A 115 -15.26 24.12 -14.50
CA LYS A 115 -15.19 24.54 -15.91
C LYS A 115 -13.89 24.05 -16.55
N ILE A 116 -13.96 23.64 -17.81
CA ILE A 116 -12.81 23.28 -18.63
C ILE A 116 -12.72 24.27 -19.78
N GLY A 117 -11.61 24.97 -19.88
CA GLY A 117 -11.32 25.90 -20.96
C GLY A 117 -10.08 25.50 -21.77
N ALA A 118 -10.05 25.88 -23.04
CA ALA A 118 -8.82 25.93 -23.85
C ALA A 118 -8.34 27.38 -23.92
N THR A 119 -7.06 27.59 -23.68
CA THR A 119 -6.37 28.87 -23.75
C THR A 119 -5.48 28.90 -24.98
N THR A 120 -5.74 29.85 -25.87
CA THR A 120 -4.96 30.10 -27.08
C THR A 120 -4.73 31.60 -27.23
N ASN A 121 -3.50 32.04 -27.46
CA ASN A 121 -3.16 33.47 -27.57
C ASN A 121 -3.70 34.31 -26.40
N GLU A 122 -3.56 33.81 -25.17
CA GLU A 122 -4.04 34.44 -23.92
C GLU A 122 -5.57 34.56 -23.78
N GLU A 123 -6.35 34.05 -24.74
CA GLU A 123 -7.81 33.99 -24.67
C GLU A 123 -8.28 32.59 -24.25
N THR A 124 -9.14 32.53 -23.23
CA THR A 124 -9.73 31.27 -22.74
C THR A 124 -11.14 31.08 -23.30
N THR A 125 -11.35 29.99 -24.05
CA THR A 125 -12.68 29.55 -24.47
C THR A 125 -13.15 28.40 -23.59
N TRP A 126 -14.28 28.58 -22.90
CA TRP A 126 -14.90 27.55 -22.05
C TRP A 126 -15.64 26.49 -22.86
N ILE A 127 -15.21 25.23 -22.72
CA ILE A 127 -15.64 24.09 -23.53
C ILE A 127 -16.74 23.29 -22.83
N ASN A 128 -16.49 22.94 -21.58
CA ASN A 128 -17.34 22.10 -20.75
C ASN A 128 -17.52 22.69 -19.35
N GLU A 129 -18.68 22.43 -18.76
CA GLU A 129 -18.99 22.79 -17.38
C GLU A 129 -19.81 21.69 -16.72
N GLY A 130 -19.59 21.47 -15.44
CA GLY A 130 -20.40 20.57 -14.63
C GLY A 130 -20.50 21.05 -13.19
N ASN A 131 -21.53 20.56 -12.51
CA ASN A 131 -21.85 20.99 -11.16
C ASN A 131 -21.55 19.87 -10.15
N LEU A 132 -20.79 20.19 -9.12
CA LEU A 132 -20.61 19.29 -7.99
C LEU A 132 -21.31 19.87 -6.76
N VAL A 133 -21.76 18.98 -5.89
CA VAL A 133 -22.19 19.35 -4.54
C VAL A 133 -21.29 18.61 -3.58
N PHE A 134 -20.48 19.37 -2.84
CA PHE A 134 -19.71 18.80 -1.74
C PHE A 134 -20.62 18.66 -0.53
N ASP A 135 -20.77 17.45 0.00
CA ASP A 135 -21.49 17.22 1.26
C ASP A 135 -20.50 16.88 2.39
N GLY A 136 -20.09 17.93 3.10
CA GLY A 136 -19.23 17.82 4.28
C GLY A 136 -19.93 17.23 5.53
N THR A 137 -21.24 16.99 5.48
CA THR A 137 -21.99 16.42 6.61
C THR A 137 -22.00 14.89 6.60
N ALA A 138 -21.69 14.27 5.45
CA ALA A 138 -21.74 12.82 5.23
C ALA A 138 -20.34 12.18 5.13
N GLY A 139 -19.37 12.70 5.89
CA GLY A 139 -17.97 12.28 5.84
C GLY A 139 -17.68 10.92 6.49
N ASN A 140 -16.67 10.23 5.97
CA ASN A 140 -16.12 9.02 6.60
C ASN A 140 -15.32 9.40 7.86
N GLU A 141 -15.67 8.83 9.02
CA GLU A 141 -15.06 9.14 10.32
C GLU A 141 -13.53 9.06 10.32
N LYS A 142 -12.94 8.13 9.56
CA LYS A 142 -11.48 8.00 9.44
C LYS A 142 -10.82 9.23 8.81
N TYR A 143 -11.49 9.89 7.87
CA TYR A 143 -10.94 11.07 7.18
C TYR A 143 -11.17 12.35 7.96
N GLN A 144 -12.27 12.42 8.72
CA GLN A 144 -12.58 13.51 9.65
C GLN A 144 -11.58 13.56 10.82
N GLN A 145 -11.18 12.40 11.35
CA GLN A 145 -10.11 12.30 12.38
C GLN A 145 -8.74 12.77 11.89
N LEU A 146 -8.51 12.75 10.56
CA LEU A 146 -7.25 13.19 9.98
C LEU A 146 -7.17 14.73 9.81
N LEU A 147 -8.30 15.46 9.87
CA LEU A 147 -8.35 16.92 9.63
C LEU A 147 -7.50 17.71 10.64
N THR A 148 -7.46 17.29 11.91
CA THR A 148 -6.63 17.91 12.95
C THR A 148 -5.13 17.81 12.72
N PHE A 149 -4.68 16.98 11.78
CA PHE A 149 -3.26 16.85 11.44
C PHE A 149 -2.82 17.78 10.30
N TYR A 150 -3.74 18.36 9.52
CA TYR A 150 -3.42 19.16 8.33
C TYR A 150 -3.09 20.64 8.58
N ASP A 151 -3.11 21.12 9.83
CA ASP A 151 -2.57 22.44 10.18
C ASP A 151 -1.04 22.52 9.96
N ASP A 152 -0.34 21.36 9.90
CA ASP A 152 1.07 21.22 9.53
C ASP A 152 1.26 20.01 8.59
N VAL A 153 1.22 20.29 7.30
CA VAL A 153 1.28 19.29 6.21
C VAL A 153 2.59 18.49 6.21
N ASP A 154 3.70 19.08 6.65
CA ASP A 154 5.01 18.41 6.66
C ASP A 154 5.14 17.46 7.84
N ALA A 155 4.64 17.85 9.02
CA ALA A 155 4.55 16.95 10.18
C ALA A 155 3.64 15.75 9.88
N SER A 156 2.50 15.99 9.22
CA SER A 156 1.57 14.96 8.76
C SER A 156 2.20 13.97 7.78
N ARG A 157 2.91 14.47 6.77
CA ARG A 157 3.62 13.64 5.79
C ARG A 157 4.68 12.76 6.45
N SER A 158 5.42 13.31 7.41
CA SER A 158 6.44 12.57 8.15
C SER A 158 5.83 11.43 8.98
N GLN A 159 4.71 11.70 9.66
CA GLN A 159 4.00 10.70 10.46
C GLN A 159 3.37 9.60 9.61
N ALA A 160 2.68 9.94 8.52
CA ALA A 160 2.07 8.95 7.63
C ALA A 160 3.12 8.06 6.95
N ASN A 161 4.26 8.62 6.55
CA ASN A 161 5.38 7.86 6.00
C ASN A 161 5.98 6.91 7.04
N LYS A 162 6.08 7.37 8.30
CA LYS A 162 6.57 6.54 9.42
C LYS A 162 5.63 5.36 9.69
N GLU A 163 4.34 5.62 9.83
CA GLU A 163 3.33 4.56 10.08
C GLU A 163 3.26 3.56 8.92
N THR A 164 3.34 4.04 7.68
CA THR A 164 3.38 3.16 6.50
C THR A 164 4.65 2.30 6.48
N THR A 165 5.79 2.90 6.80
CA THR A 165 7.08 2.18 6.87
C THR A 165 7.08 1.14 7.99
N GLU A 166 6.52 1.47 9.15
CA GLU A 166 6.36 0.56 10.29
C GLU A 166 5.40 -0.59 9.93
N ALA A 167 4.25 -0.32 9.31
CA ALA A 167 3.31 -1.35 8.87
C ALA A 167 3.91 -2.29 7.80
N TYR A 168 4.71 -1.76 6.86
CA TYR A 168 5.44 -2.59 5.89
C TYR A 168 6.54 -3.42 6.55
N ALA A 169 7.23 -2.88 7.55
CA ALA A 169 8.25 -3.61 8.28
C ALA A 169 7.62 -4.74 9.12
N GLU A 170 6.50 -4.48 9.78
CA GLU A 170 5.73 -5.45 10.55
C GLU A 170 5.19 -6.56 9.64
N LYS A 171 4.54 -6.22 8.53
CA LYS A 171 4.08 -7.20 7.54
C LYS A 171 5.23 -8.05 6.97
N ARG A 172 6.39 -7.45 6.70
CA ARG A 172 7.56 -8.21 6.23
C ARG A 172 8.09 -9.15 7.33
N ALA A 173 8.08 -8.71 8.59
CA ALA A 173 8.47 -9.54 9.72
C ALA A 173 7.48 -10.70 9.92
N GLU A 174 6.17 -10.45 9.81
CA GLU A 174 5.14 -11.49 9.85
C GLU A 174 5.27 -12.49 8.70
N GLU A 175 5.49 -12.02 7.46
CA GLU A 175 5.72 -12.88 6.29
C GLU A 175 7.02 -13.68 6.43
N ALA A 176 8.09 -13.09 6.97
CA ALA A 176 9.34 -13.78 7.25
C ALA A 176 9.17 -14.84 8.35
N GLN A 177 8.42 -14.52 9.42
CA GLN A 177 8.10 -15.46 10.49
C GLN A 177 7.21 -16.60 9.97
N ALA A 178 6.21 -16.29 9.15
CA ALA A 178 5.36 -17.31 8.53
C ALA A 178 6.16 -18.23 7.60
N ARG A 179 7.09 -17.68 6.80
CA ARG A 179 8.02 -18.46 5.97
C ARG A 179 9.00 -19.28 6.81
N HIS A 180 9.48 -18.75 7.94
CA HIS A 180 10.32 -19.49 8.87
C HIS A 180 9.53 -20.68 9.42
N ASN A 181 8.35 -20.44 10.00
CA ASN A 181 7.46 -21.45 10.58
C ASN A 181 7.02 -22.52 9.58
N ALA A 182 6.82 -22.16 8.31
CA ALA A 182 6.45 -23.11 7.27
C ALA A 182 7.60 -24.06 6.89
N ASN A 183 8.85 -23.66 7.10
CA ASN A 183 10.02 -24.37 6.56
C ASN A 183 10.87 -25.05 7.64
N HIS A 184 10.58 -24.88 8.93
CA HIS A 184 11.23 -25.64 9.99
C HIS A 184 10.25 -26.59 10.69
N PHE A 185 10.83 -27.51 11.45
CA PHE A 185 10.16 -28.32 12.44
C PHE A 185 11.06 -28.44 13.67
N GLU A 186 10.45 -28.61 14.84
CA GLU A 186 11.17 -28.73 16.10
C GLU A 186 11.20 -30.18 16.59
N VAL A 187 12.28 -30.54 17.27
CA VAL A 187 12.39 -31.77 18.05
C VAL A 187 12.98 -31.45 19.40
N PHE A 188 12.53 -32.16 20.43
CA PHE A 188 12.99 -31.93 21.78
C PHE A 188 14.01 -32.97 22.22
N PHE A 189 15.17 -32.53 22.68
CA PHE A 189 16.15 -33.40 23.31
C PHE A 189 16.05 -33.33 24.82
N LYS A 190 15.97 -34.49 25.47
CA LYS A 190 15.91 -34.58 26.93
C LYS A 190 16.99 -35.49 27.46
N SER A 191 17.84 -34.92 28.31
CA SER A 191 18.89 -35.68 28.98
C SER A 191 18.28 -36.65 30.00
N ASN A 192 18.65 -37.92 29.90
CA ASN A 192 18.36 -38.93 30.91
C ASN A 192 19.47 -39.03 31.99
N HIS A 193 20.51 -38.18 31.89
CA HIS A 193 21.57 -38.11 32.88
C HIS A 193 21.19 -37.20 34.05
N SER A 194 21.36 -37.72 35.27
CA SER A 194 20.96 -37.03 36.49
C SER A 194 21.93 -35.95 36.95
N SER A 195 23.19 -35.97 36.49
CA SER A 195 24.25 -35.11 37.02
C SER A 195 25.29 -34.65 35.99
N GLN A 196 25.16 -35.00 34.72
CA GLN A 196 26.12 -34.65 33.67
C GLN A 196 25.41 -34.04 32.46
N THR A 197 26.02 -33.02 31.87
CA THR A 197 25.57 -32.45 30.60
C THR A 197 25.77 -33.46 29.48
N THR A 198 24.75 -33.63 28.64
CA THR A 198 24.84 -34.40 27.40
C THR A 198 25.03 -33.44 26.24
N TYR A 199 26.06 -33.67 25.42
CA TYR A 199 26.29 -32.94 24.17
C TYR A 199 25.67 -33.72 23.02
N VAL A 200 24.88 -33.04 22.19
CA VAL A 200 24.23 -33.63 21.01
C VAL A 200 24.82 -33.03 19.75
N ILE A 201 25.29 -33.88 18.85
CA ILE A 201 25.74 -33.50 17.52
C ILE A 201 24.57 -33.74 16.55
N CYS A 202 24.09 -32.67 15.96
CA CYS A 202 23.12 -32.68 14.87
C CYS A 202 23.88 -32.59 13.54
N LYS A 203 24.02 -33.72 12.84
CA LYS A 203 24.78 -33.82 11.60
C LYS A 203 23.86 -33.88 10.39
N ASP A 204 23.92 -32.89 9.50
CA ASP A 204 23.17 -32.92 8.25
C ASP A 204 23.72 -34.03 7.34
N THR A 205 22.85 -34.91 6.86
CA THR A 205 23.25 -36.09 6.07
C THR A 205 23.68 -35.76 4.63
N LYS A 206 23.31 -34.59 4.10
CA LYS A 206 23.66 -34.12 2.75
C LYS A 206 24.90 -33.24 2.75
N SER A 207 24.92 -32.20 3.59
CA SER A 207 26.02 -31.23 3.64
C SER A 207 27.17 -31.69 4.54
N LEU A 208 26.93 -32.68 5.40
CA LEU A 208 27.84 -33.16 6.45
C LEU A 208 28.21 -32.09 7.49
N SER A 209 27.49 -30.96 7.52
CA SER A 209 27.67 -29.93 8.54
C SER A 209 27.18 -30.43 9.90
N GLU A 210 27.89 -30.07 10.95
CA GLU A 210 27.58 -30.47 12.32
C GLU A 210 27.27 -29.24 13.17
N ASN A 211 26.15 -29.29 13.88
CA ASN A 211 25.84 -28.36 14.96
C ASN A 211 25.87 -29.11 16.29
N ILE A 212 26.45 -28.53 17.34
CA ILE A 212 26.54 -29.17 18.66
C ILE A 212 25.71 -28.35 19.65
N VAL A 213 24.80 -29.02 20.34
CA VAL A 213 23.95 -28.40 21.37
C VAL A 213 24.19 -29.06 22.72
N GLU A 214 24.11 -28.27 23.78
CA GLU A 214 24.31 -28.73 25.16
C GLU A 214 22.96 -28.96 25.84
N VAL A 215 22.78 -30.13 26.44
CA VAL A 215 21.59 -30.48 27.21
C VAL A 215 21.99 -30.71 28.66
N GLN A 216 21.58 -29.78 29.52
CA GLN A 216 21.87 -29.85 30.96
C GLN A 216 21.20 -31.09 31.60
N PRO A 217 21.69 -31.56 32.76
CA PRO A 217 21.13 -32.74 33.43
C PRO A 217 19.62 -32.61 33.67
N ASN A 218 18.85 -33.64 33.31
CA ASN A 218 17.38 -33.67 33.35
C ASN A 218 16.67 -32.52 32.62
N ALA A 219 17.37 -31.73 31.81
CA ALA A 219 16.79 -30.64 31.06
C ALA A 219 16.21 -31.13 29.74
N LYS A 220 15.24 -30.37 29.24
CA LYS A 220 14.64 -30.51 27.92
C LYS A 220 14.97 -29.25 27.13
N ILE A 221 15.52 -29.42 25.93
CA ILE A 221 15.76 -28.32 24.99
C ILE A 221 14.99 -28.56 23.69
N SER A 222 14.61 -27.48 23.01
CA SER A 222 14.08 -27.56 21.64
C SER A 222 15.21 -27.27 20.65
N VAL A 223 15.23 -28.01 19.54
CA VAL A 223 16.15 -27.78 18.43
C VAL A 223 15.35 -27.76 17.14
N GLU A 224 15.55 -26.70 16.36
CA GLU A 224 14.93 -26.49 15.06
C GLU A 224 15.73 -27.16 13.94
N PHE A 225 15.01 -27.75 12.99
CA PHE A 225 15.55 -28.36 11.77
C PHE A 225 14.75 -27.90 10.55
N TRP A 226 15.40 -27.79 9.39
CA TRP A 226 14.72 -27.45 8.14
C TRP A 226 13.91 -28.64 7.60
N ARG A 227 12.67 -28.40 7.16
CA ARG A 227 11.85 -29.41 6.47
C ARG A 227 12.54 -29.91 5.20
N GLY A 228 12.38 -31.20 4.89
CA GLY A 228 13.11 -31.88 3.80
C GLY A 228 14.61 -32.14 4.06
N SER A 229 15.13 -31.77 5.24
CA SER A 229 16.45 -32.18 5.72
C SER A 229 16.36 -33.49 6.52
N SER A 230 17.50 -34.17 6.63
CA SER A 230 17.65 -35.38 7.43
C SER A 230 18.93 -35.26 8.22
N HIS A 231 18.84 -35.41 9.53
CA HIS A 231 19.94 -35.21 10.45
C HIS A 231 20.25 -36.48 11.24
N GLU A 232 21.51 -36.87 11.27
CA GLU A 232 21.99 -37.91 12.18
C GLU A 232 22.28 -37.29 13.54
N ILE A 233 21.69 -37.86 14.59
CA ILE A 233 21.83 -37.37 15.96
C ILE A 233 22.79 -38.28 16.71
N LEU A 234 23.89 -37.71 17.17
CA LEU A 234 24.89 -38.39 17.99
C LEU A 234 24.96 -37.74 19.36
N ALA A 235 25.27 -38.50 20.41
CA ALA A 235 25.38 -37.97 21.77
C ALA A 235 26.64 -38.44 22.50
N TYR A 236 27.19 -37.58 23.35
CA TYR A 236 28.29 -37.88 24.26
C TYR A 236 28.17 -37.07 25.56
N SER A 237 28.67 -37.60 26.67
CA SER A 237 28.62 -36.92 27.97
C SER A 237 29.78 -35.93 28.15
N GLN A 238 29.63 -34.97 29.06
CA GLN A 238 30.58 -33.88 29.35
C GLN A 238 32.05 -34.27 29.57
N ASN A 239 32.32 -35.52 29.97
CA ASN A 239 33.68 -36.01 30.23
C ASN A 239 34.17 -37.02 29.18
N VAL A 240 33.49 -37.09 28.04
CA VAL A 240 33.75 -38.04 26.95
C VAL A 240 34.15 -37.24 25.71
N SER A 241 35.13 -37.74 24.95
CA SER A 241 35.52 -37.10 23.67
C SER A 241 34.35 -37.15 22.68
N LYS A 242 34.24 -36.11 21.84
CA LYS A 242 33.31 -36.05 20.71
C LYS A 242 33.45 -37.28 19.78
N GLU A 243 34.65 -37.85 19.68
CA GLU A 243 34.93 -39.03 18.86
C GLU A 243 34.25 -40.30 19.37
N ALA A 244 33.89 -40.33 20.66
CA ALA A 244 33.14 -41.42 21.28
C ALA A 244 31.62 -41.17 21.26
N ALA A 245 31.16 -40.17 20.51
CA ALA A 245 29.74 -39.94 20.32
C ALA A 245 29.08 -41.14 19.64
N HIS A 246 27.98 -41.61 20.21
CA HIS A 246 27.22 -42.73 19.68
C HIS A 246 25.95 -42.22 19.02
N LYS A 247 25.49 -42.93 17.99
CA LYS A 247 24.25 -42.59 17.29
C LYS A 247 23.05 -42.87 18.19
N VAL A 248 22.22 -41.86 18.38
CA VAL A 248 20.94 -41.96 19.07
C VAL A 248 19.84 -42.29 18.08
N THR A 249 19.69 -41.48 17.03
CA THR A 249 18.65 -41.66 16.01
C THR A 249 18.94 -40.85 14.74
N THR A 250 18.04 -40.91 13.77
CA THR A 250 17.98 -39.99 12.63
C THR A 250 16.71 -39.15 12.75
N VAL A 251 16.85 -37.84 12.68
CA VAL A 251 15.76 -36.86 12.74
C VAL A 251 15.38 -36.42 11.34
N THR A 252 14.10 -36.53 11.05
CA THR A 252 13.40 -35.94 9.90
C THR A 252 12.08 -35.36 10.39
N GLU A 253 11.36 -34.68 9.50
CA GLU A 253 10.05 -34.09 9.78
C GLU A 253 9.00 -35.06 10.34
N THR A 254 9.19 -36.38 10.22
CA THR A 254 8.29 -37.38 10.85
C THR A 254 8.40 -37.42 12.37
N LEU A 255 9.49 -36.88 12.94
CA LEU A 255 9.70 -36.80 14.39
C LEU A 255 9.39 -35.40 14.95
N GLU A 256 8.70 -34.57 14.17
CA GLU A 256 8.27 -33.25 14.60
C GLU A 256 7.52 -33.31 15.94
N ASN A 257 7.89 -32.40 16.84
CA ASN A 257 7.38 -32.27 18.21
C ASN A 257 7.60 -33.49 19.12
N GLN A 258 8.42 -34.46 18.71
CA GLN A 258 8.75 -35.61 19.55
C GLN A 258 9.87 -35.31 20.55
N GLU A 259 9.86 -36.06 21.65
CA GLU A 259 10.91 -36.04 22.66
C GLU A 259 11.86 -37.21 22.42
N ILE A 260 13.14 -36.89 22.20
CA ILE A 260 14.22 -37.86 22.04
C ILE A 260 15.03 -37.87 23.33
N LEU A 261 15.10 -39.03 23.96
CA LEU A 261 15.94 -39.26 25.12
C LEU A 261 17.40 -39.44 24.68
N ILE A 262 18.29 -38.71 25.33
CA ILE A 262 19.73 -38.67 25.08
C ILE A 262 20.54 -38.84 26.38
#